data_AF-A0A8T6DCP5-F1
#
_entry.id   AF-A0A8T6DCP5-F1
#
_cell.length_a   1.000
_cell.length_b   1.000
_cell.length_c   1.000
_cell.angle_alpha   90.00
_cell.angle_beta   90.00
_cell.angle_gamma   90.00
#
_symmetry.space_group_name_H-M   'P 1'
#
loop_
_entity.id
_entity.type
_entity.pdbx_description
1 polymer ?
#
loop_
_entity_poly.entity_id
_entity_poly.type
_entity_poly.pdbx_seq_one_letter_code
_entity_poly.pdbx_strand_id
1 'polypeptide(L)'
;MDNFITFYIEVDDLQASLDKIGEDGGSTIVPPTEIAPGVGSIAMFLDPAQNAIGLYAQSPDWDGVMPPKVDAPPVVHFELGGSDAATLEDFYTKNFGWQINAVDMPDGVPYRLVQQAGEYGIGGGIFQHMEGMPPNEPGIAIGVDDLQGYLDKAVSLGGTALMQPGDIPGGFGSIAIFNDISGNRISLFAPPVNN
;
A
#
# COMPACT_ATOMS: atom_id res chain seq x y z
N MET A 1 9.84 0.19 -17.07
CA MET A 1 9.17 0.65 -15.85
C MET A 1 10.24 0.73 -14.81
N ASP A 2 10.29 1.84 -14.08
CA ASP A 2 11.08 1.90 -12.86
C ASP A 2 10.53 0.86 -11.86
N ASN A 3 11.37 0.40 -10.93
CA ASN A 3 10.98 -0.62 -9.96
C ASN A 3 9.95 0.00 -9.00
N PHE A 4 8.80 -0.67 -8.82
CA PHE A 4 7.75 -0.21 -7.92
C PHE A 4 7.19 -1.38 -7.12
N ILE A 5 6.75 -1.07 -5.91
CA ILE A 5 5.91 -1.95 -5.10
C ILE A 5 4.46 -1.57 -5.36
N THR A 6 3.60 -2.58 -5.34
CA THR A 6 2.15 -2.38 -5.38
C THR A 6 1.46 -3.38 -4.48
N PHE A 7 0.18 -3.17 -4.26
CA PHE A 7 -0.73 -4.09 -3.59
C PHE A 7 -1.95 -4.33 -4.47
N TYR A 8 -2.72 -5.36 -4.13
CA TYR A 8 -3.92 -5.73 -4.86
C TYR A 8 -5.17 -5.40 -4.03
N ILE A 9 -6.15 -4.80 -4.69
CA ILE A 9 -7.50 -4.63 -4.16
C ILE A 9 -8.34 -5.79 -4.68
N GLU A 10 -8.96 -6.54 -3.78
CA GLU A 10 -9.86 -7.62 -4.17
C GLU A 10 -11.21 -7.06 -4.65
N VAL A 11 -11.68 -7.54 -5.79
CA VAL A 11 -12.96 -7.16 -6.41
C VAL A 11 -13.63 -8.39 -7.02
N ASP A 12 -14.96 -8.35 -7.12
CA ASP A 12 -15.74 -9.45 -7.70
C ASP A 12 -15.60 -9.53 -9.23
N ASP A 13 -15.50 -8.37 -9.89
CA ASP A 13 -15.43 -8.26 -11.36
C ASP A 13 -14.38 -7.22 -11.76
N LEU A 14 -13.31 -7.71 -12.39
CA LEU A 14 -12.19 -6.87 -12.85
C LEU A 14 -12.63 -5.89 -13.94
N GLN A 15 -13.41 -6.33 -14.92
CA GLN A 15 -13.75 -5.46 -16.06
C GLN A 15 -14.72 -4.37 -15.61
N ALA A 16 -15.75 -4.72 -14.83
CA ALA A 16 -16.69 -3.74 -14.30
C ALA A 16 -15.98 -2.71 -13.40
N SER A 17 -14.99 -3.16 -12.63
CA SER A 17 -14.16 -2.29 -11.79
C SER A 17 -13.29 -1.35 -12.64
N LEU A 18 -12.61 -1.87 -13.68
CA LEU A 18 -11.81 -1.05 -14.60
C LEU A 18 -12.65 -0.02 -15.37
N ASP A 19 -13.86 -0.39 -15.78
CA ASP A 19 -14.78 0.52 -16.48
C ASP A 19 -15.15 1.71 -15.57
N LYS A 20 -15.55 1.42 -14.31
CA LYS A 20 -15.87 2.45 -13.31
C LYS A 20 -14.66 3.32 -12.96
N ILE A 21 -13.49 2.71 -12.80
CA ILE A 21 -12.22 3.40 -12.60
C ILE A 21 -11.93 4.37 -13.75
N GLY A 22 -12.18 3.95 -14.99
CA GLY A 22 -12.02 4.79 -16.17
C GLY A 22 -12.97 5.99 -16.20
N GLU A 23 -14.23 5.80 -15.77
CA GLU A 23 -15.20 6.90 -15.61
C GLU A 23 -14.77 7.92 -14.54
N ASP A 24 -14.02 7.46 -13.53
CA ASP A 24 -13.59 8.24 -12.37
C ASP A 24 -12.17 8.82 -12.50
N GLY A 25 -11.60 8.81 -13.71
CA GLY A 25 -10.33 9.46 -14.02
C GLY A 25 -9.08 8.59 -13.82
N GLY A 26 -9.25 7.31 -13.53
CA GLY A 26 -8.18 6.33 -13.62
C GLY A 26 -7.98 5.80 -15.05
N SER A 27 -6.98 4.94 -15.24
CA SER A 27 -6.73 4.30 -16.54
C SER A 27 -6.23 2.87 -16.40
N THR A 28 -6.68 1.97 -17.26
CA THR A 28 -6.21 0.58 -17.28
C THR A 28 -4.80 0.51 -17.87
N ILE A 29 -3.87 -0.19 -17.18
CA ILE A 29 -2.52 -0.47 -17.68
C ILE A 29 -2.26 -1.96 -17.89
N VAL A 30 -2.98 -2.84 -17.18
CA VAL A 30 -3.01 -4.28 -17.45
C VAL A 30 -4.49 -4.70 -17.48
N PRO A 31 -5.01 -5.19 -18.62
CA PRO A 31 -6.39 -5.67 -18.70
C PRO A 31 -6.57 -6.95 -17.85
N PRO A 32 -7.82 -7.40 -17.61
CA PRO A 32 -8.07 -8.64 -16.92
C PRO A 32 -7.27 -9.80 -17.54
N THR A 33 -6.40 -10.39 -16.72
CA THR A 33 -5.44 -11.41 -17.11
C THR A 33 -5.52 -12.55 -16.12
N GLU A 34 -5.83 -13.75 -16.59
CA GLU A 34 -5.83 -14.96 -15.77
C GLU A 34 -4.40 -15.26 -15.28
N ILE A 35 -4.24 -15.47 -13.97
CA ILE A 35 -2.94 -15.86 -13.39
C ILE A 35 -2.62 -17.31 -13.78
N ALA A 36 -3.56 -18.21 -13.46
CA ALA A 36 -3.53 -19.62 -13.78
C ALA A 36 -4.92 -20.22 -13.57
N PRO A 37 -5.25 -21.34 -14.24
CA PRO A 37 -6.52 -22.04 -14.03
C PRO A 37 -6.79 -22.34 -12.55
N GLY A 38 -7.95 -21.92 -12.06
CA GLY A 38 -8.40 -22.18 -10.67
C GLY A 38 -7.78 -21.28 -9.59
N VAL A 39 -6.91 -20.34 -9.94
CA VAL A 39 -6.31 -19.40 -8.96
C VAL A 39 -7.10 -18.10 -8.90
N GLY A 40 -7.24 -17.43 -10.04
CA GLY A 40 -7.88 -16.13 -10.14
C GLY A 40 -7.32 -15.31 -11.29
N SER A 41 -7.75 -14.06 -11.37
CA SER A 41 -7.31 -13.10 -12.37
C SER A 41 -6.83 -11.82 -11.72
N ILE A 42 -5.95 -11.11 -12.42
CA ILE A 42 -5.49 -9.78 -12.03
C ILE A 42 -5.79 -8.75 -13.12
N ALA A 43 -5.85 -7.50 -12.72
CA ALA A 43 -5.73 -6.35 -13.58
C ALA A 43 -4.87 -5.29 -12.89
N MET A 44 -4.49 -4.24 -13.61
CA MET A 44 -3.81 -3.09 -13.00
C MET A 44 -4.31 -1.79 -13.63
N PHE A 45 -4.40 -0.76 -12.81
CA PHE A 45 -4.80 0.58 -13.22
C PHE A 45 -3.88 1.65 -12.63
N LEU A 46 -3.87 2.83 -13.25
CA LEU A 46 -3.35 4.06 -12.67
C LEU A 46 -4.52 4.84 -12.07
N ASP A 47 -4.40 5.27 -10.82
CA ASP A 47 -5.34 6.22 -10.21
C ASP A 47 -5.14 7.66 -10.75
N PRO A 48 -5.98 8.64 -10.35
CA PRO A 48 -5.82 10.02 -10.79
C PRO A 48 -4.46 10.67 -10.43
N ALA A 49 -3.75 10.14 -9.41
CA ALA A 49 -2.42 10.58 -9.03
C ALA A 49 -1.29 9.77 -9.70
N GLN A 50 -1.63 8.87 -10.62
CA GLN A 50 -0.72 7.99 -11.36
C GLN A 50 -0.08 6.89 -10.51
N ASN A 51 -0.68 6.51 -9.38
CA ASN A 51 -0.27 5.33 -8.63
C ASN A 51 -0.70 4.06 -9.38
N ALA A 52 0.23 3.13 -9.60
CA ALA A 52 -0.07 1.84 -10.23
C ALA A 52 -0.56 0.82 -9.19
N ILE A 53 -1.84 0.45 -9.26
CA ILE A 53 -2.51 -0.41 -8.28
C ILE A 53 -3.03 -1.68 -8.94
N GLY A 54 -2.85 -2.81 -8.27
CA GLY A 54 -3.38 -4.09 -8.69
C GLY A 54 -4.85 -4.27 -8.31
N LEU A 55 -5.60 -4.96 -9.16
CA LEU A 55 -6.89 -5.56 -8.83
C LEU A 55 -6.73 -7.08 -8.88
N TYR A 56 -7.39 -7.77 -7.96
CA TYR A 56 -7.45 -9.22 -7.93
C TYR A 56 -8.91 -9.67 -7.87
N ALA A 57 -9.25 -10.66 -8.69
CA ALA A 57 -10.51 -11.38 -8.59
C ALA A 57 -10.22 -12.87 -8.35
N GLN A 58 -10.75 -13.38 -7.26
CA GLN A 58 -10.60 -14.78 -6.88
C GLN A 58 -11.31 -15.69 -7.89
N SER A 59 -10.71 -16.84 -8.21
CA SER A 59 -11.40 -17.84 -9.02
C SER A 59 -12.62 -18.38 -8.27
N PRO A 60 -13.79 -18.56 -8.92
CA PRO A 60 -14.92 -19.26 -8.32
C PRO A 60 -14.62 -20.73 -8.01
N ASP A 61 -13.58 -21.29 -8.65
CA ASP A 61 -13.12 -22.67 -8.42
C ASP A 61 -12.04 -22.75 -7.32
N TRP A 62 -11.71 -21.64 -6.66
CA TRP A 62 -10.76 -21.63 -5.54
C TRP A 62 -11.30 -22.46 -4.37
N ASP A 63 -10.47 -23.39 -3.88
CA ASP A 63 -10.85 -24.34 -2.84
C ASP A 63 -10.72 -23.81 -1.40
N GLY A 64 -10.33 -22.53 -1.25
CA GLY A 64 -10.18 -21.86 0.04
C GLY A 64 -8.87 -22.17 0.76
N VAL A 65 -7.94 -22.91 0.15
CA VAL A 65 -6.70 -23.33 0.82
C VAL A 65 -5.68 -22.19 0.82
N MET A 66 -5.65 -21.45 1.92
CA MET A 66 -4.60 -20.46 2.16
C MET A 66 -3.30 -21.15 2.63
N PRO A 67 -2.12 -20.63 2.25
CA PRO A 67 -0.87 -21.10 2.82
C PRO A 67 -0.88 -20.96 4.35
N PRO A 68 -0.19 -21.84 5.08
CA PRO A 68 -0.14 -21.76 6.53
C PRO A 68 0.46 -20.43 6.97
N LYS A 69 -0.13 -19.83 8.01
CA LYS A 69 0.48 -18.67 8.66
C LYS A 69 1.82 -19.09 9.24
N VAL A 70 2.86 -18.32 8.93
CA VAL A 70 4.18 -18.46 9.52
C VAL A 70 4.42 -17.33 10.51
N ASP A 71 5.28 -17.58 11.50
CA ASP A 71 5.72 -16.56 12.44
C ASP A 71 6.79 -15.69 11.77
N ALA A 72 6.35 -14.64 11.08
CA ALA A 72 7.20 -13.69 10.39
C ALA A 72 6.56 -12.29 10.37
N PRO A 73 7.35 -11.20 10.28
CA PRO A 73 6.86 -9.84 10.12
C PRO A 73 5.84 -9.70 8.97
N PRO A 74 4.58 -9.30 9.25
CA PRO A 74 3.58 -9.10 8.20
C PRO A 74 3.75 -7.73 7.55
N VAL A 75 3.21 -7.56 6.34
CA VAL A 75 2.87 -6.24 5.82
C VAL A 75 1.66 -5.73 6.59
N VAL A 76 1.75 -4.53 7.17
CA VAL A 76 0.75 -4.00 8.10
C VAL A 76 0.07 -2.72 7.62
N HIS A 77 0.64 -2.06 6.60
CA HIS A 77 0.16 -0.77 6.13
C HIS A 77 0.54 -0.55 4.67
N PHE A 78 -0.34 0.07 3.88
CA PHE A 78 -0.01 0.59 2.55
C PHE A 78 -0.01 2.12 2.55
N GLU A 79 0.69 2.74 1.60
CA GLU A 79 0.72 4.19 1.42
C GLU A 79 0.42 4.55 -0.03
N LEU A 80 -0.39 5.59 -0.23
CA LEU A 80 -0.70 6.17 -1.52
C LEU A 80 -0.38 7.67 -1.49
N GLY A 81 0.47 8.11 -2.43
CA GLY A 81 0.84 9.52 -2.55
C GLY A 81 0.08 10.21 -3.68
N GLY A 82 -0.30 11.46 -3.48
CA GLY A 82 -0.86 12.28 -4.56
C GLY A 82 -0.71 13.77 -4.29
N SER A 83 -0.72 14.61 -5.33
CA SER A 83 -0.68 16.06 -5.14
C SER A 83 -1.96 16.62 -4.49
N ASP A 84 -3.05 15.87 -4.59
CA ASP A 84 -4.34 16.15 -3.94
C ASP A 84 -4.87 14.86 -3.29
N ALA A 85 -4.71 14.77 -1.98
CA ALA A 85 -5.16 13.60 -1.23
C ALA A 85 -6.69 13.53 -1.08
N ALA A 86 -7.43 14.64 -1.25
CA ALA A 86 -8.90 14.63 -1.25
C ALA A 86 -9.45 13.96 -2.51
N THR A 87 -8.84 14.25 -3.67
CA THR A 87 -9.19 13.58 -4.94
C THR A 87 -8.99 12.06 -4.84
N LEU A 88 -7.91 11.61 -4.21
CA LEU A 88 -7.68 10.18 -3.96
C LEU A 88 -8.70 9.60 -2.97
N GLU A 89 -9.00 10.29 -1.87
CA GLU A 89 -10.06 9.88 -0.93
C GLU A 89 -11.39 9.64 -1.64
N ASP A 90 -11.85 10.61 -2.43
CA ASP A 90 -13.10 10.53 -3.17
C ASP A 90 -13.07 9.36 -4.17
N PHE A 91 -11.95 9.21 -4.89
CA PHE A 91 -11.77 8.14 -5.88
C PHE A 91 -11.88 6.74 -5.25
N TYR A 92 -11.12 6.46 -4.19
CA TYR A 92 -11.13 5.13 -3.55
C TYR A 92 -12.43 4.87 -2.77
N THR A 93 -13.02 5.90 -2.15
CA THR A 93 -14.34 5.80 -1.50
C THR A 93 -15.42 5.45 -2.52
N LYS A 94 -15.44 6.15 -3.67
CA LYS A 94 -16.44 5.92 -4.72
C LYS A 94 -16.27 4.56 -5.39
N ASN A 95 -15.04 4.15 -5.71
CA ASN A 95 -14.78 2.92 -6.45
C ASN A 95 -14.92 1.66 -5.58
N PHE A 96 -14.39 1.69 -4.36
CA PHE A 96 -14.24 0.50 -3.52
C PHE A 96 -14.98 0.58 -2.17
N GLY A 97 -15.63 1.70 -1.86
CA GLY A 97 -16.39 1.86 -0.60
C GLY A 97 -15.51 1.99 0.64
N TRP A 98 -14.22 2.27 0.49
CA TRP A 98 -13.28 2.40 1.60
C TRP A 98 -13.71 3.49 2.58
N GLN A 99 -13.49 3.22 3.87
CA GLN A 99 -13.69 4.22 4.93
C GLN A 99 -12.39 4.94 5.16
N ILE A 100 -12.36 6.22 4.82
CA ILE A 100 -11.17 7.06 4.82
C ILE A 100 -11.45 8.28 5.70
N ASN A 101 -10.53 8.60 6.61
CA ASN A 101 -10.70 9.73 7.53
C ASN A 101 -9.44 10.59 7.53
N ALA A 102 -9.61 11.89 7.34
CA ALA A 102 -8.54 12.85 7.58
C ALA A 102 -8.06 12.76 9.03
N VAL A 103 -6.74 12.74 9.22
CA VAL A 103 -6.11 12.77 10.55
C VAL A 103 -5.13 13.93 10.62
N ASP A 104 -5.12 14.60 11.76
CA ASP A 104 -4.20 15.71 12.01
C ASP A 104 -2.81 15.14 12.33
N MET A 105 -1.94 15.12 11.33
CA MET A 105 -0.52 14.84 11.54
C MET A 105 0.19 16.12 12.00
N PRO A 106 1.12 16.02 12.97
CA PRO A 106 2.03 17.12 13.28
C PRO A 106 2.79 17.60 12.03
N ASP A 107 3.22 18.86 12.05
CA ASP A 107 3.91 19.54 10.93
C ASP A 107 3.06 19.78 9.67
N GLY A 108 1.76 19.49 9.73
CA GLY A 108 0.77 19.94 8.74
C GLY A 108 0.75 19.13 7.45
N VAL A 109 1.34 17.93 7.43
CA VAL A 109 1.23 17.00 6.30
C VAL A 109 -0.20 16.48 6.24
N PRO A 110 -0.99 16.75 5.19
CA PRO A 110 -2.35 16.22 5.08
C PRO A 110 -2.29 14.70 4.90
N TYR A 111 -2.81 13.97 5.88
CA TYR A 111 -2.85 12.52 5.87
C TYR A 111 -4.28 12.03 6.09
N ARG A 112 -4.62 10.94 5.41
CA ARG A 112 -5.91 10.28 5.50
C ARG A 112 -5.71 8.82 5.80
N LEU A 113 -6.28 8.37 6.90
CA LEU A 113 -6.20 7.00 7.35
C LEU A 113 -7.30 6.17 6.67
N VAL A 114 -6.88 5.13 5.96
CA VAL A 114 -7.75 4.12 5.38
C VAL A 114 -7.94 3.00 6.40
N GLN A 115 -9.19 2.73 6.76
CA GLN A 115 -9.53 1.65 7.68
C GLN A 115 -9.34 0.28 7.01
N GLN A 116 -9.05 -0.74 7.82
CA GLN A 116 -9.02 -2.13 7.36
C GLN A 116 -10.39 -2.53 6.80
N ALA A 117 -10.40 -3.17 5.63
CA ALA A 117 -11.59 -3.65 4.96
C ALA A 117 -11.60 -5.18 4.90
N GLY A 118 -12.78 -5.78 5.10
CA GLY A 118 -12.95 -7.24 5.06
C GLY A 118 -12.20 -7.98 6.18
N GLU A 119 -12.12 -9.30 6.06
CA GLU A 119 -11.46 -10.17 7.05
C GLU A 119 -9.93 -10.15 6.92
N TYR A 120 -9.42 -9.95 5.71
CA TYR A 120 -7.99 -10.09 5.38
C TYR A 120 -7.31 -8.79 4.95
N GLY A 121 -8.06 -7.69 4.80
CA GLY A 121 -7.50 -6.43 4.34
C GLY A 121 -6.63 -5.75 5.39
N ILE A 122 -5.58 -5.09 4.92
CA ILE A 122 -4.76 -4.19 5.73
C ILE A 122 -5.30 -2.76 5.67
N GLY A 123 -4.95 -1.96 6.66
CA GLY A 123 -5.21 -0.51 6.63
C GLY A 123 -4.13 0.18 5.80
N GLY A 124 -4.30 1.49 5.61
CA GLY A 124 -3.34 2.26 4.85
C GLY A 124 -3.46 3.76 5.04
N GLY A 125 -2.69 4.47 4.24
CA GLY A 125 -2.59 5.92 4.24
C GLY A 125 -2.74 6.49 2.85
N ILE A 126 -3.36 7.66 2.78
CA ILE A 126 -3.24 8.57 1.64
C ILE A 126 -2.58 9.84 2.16
N PHE A 127 -1.43 10.19 1.61
CA PHE A 127 -0.71 11.42 1.96
C PHE A 127 -0.69 12.39 0.78
N GLN A 128 -0.74 13.68 1.09
CA GLN A 128 -0.53 14.71 0.09
C GLN A 128 0.96 14.95 -0.11
N HIS A 129 1.44 14.73 -1.33
CA HIS A 129 2.81 15.03 -1.72
C HIS A 129 3.07 16.53 -1.64
N MET A 130 4.20 16.89 -1.02
CA MET A 130 4.64 18.27 -0.86
C MET A 130 6.04 18.46 -1.45
N GLU A 131 6.39 19.70 -1.78
CA GLU A 131 7.71 20.05 -2.29
C GLU A 131 8.83 19.53 -1.36
N GLY A 132 9.82 18.85 -1.93
CA GLY A 132 10.92 18.24 -1.18
C GLY A 132 10.68 16.78 -0.74
N MET A 133 9.51 16.21 -0.99
CA MET A 133 9.26 14.77 -0.78
C MET A 133 9.74 13.93 -1.98
N PRO A 134 10.13 12.66 -1.75
CA PRO A 134 10.39 11.71 -2.84
C PRO A 134 9.16 11.50 -3.75
N PRO A 135 9.34 11.13 -5.03
CA PRO A 135 8.24 10.91 -5.98
C PRO A 135 7.14 9.97 -5.45
N ASN A 136 5.92 10.19 -5.92
CA ASN A 136 4.76 9.37 -5.55
C ASN A 136 4.89 7.97 -6.11
N GLU A 137 4.88 6.99 -5.21
CA GLU A 137 4.78 5.58 -5.54
C GLU A 137 3.99 4.88 -4.42
N PRO A 138 3.21 3.83 -4.75
CA PRO A 138 2.59 3.00 -3.72
C PRO A 138 3.67 2.41 -2.79
N GLY A 139 3.45 2.56 -1.50
CA GLY A 139 4.34 2.05 -0.47
C GLY A 139 3.71 0.93 0.35
N ILE A 140 4.55 0.14 1.00
CA ILE A 140 4.14 -0.78 2.06
C ILE A 140 5.01 -0.61 3.29
N ALA A 141 4.46 -0.92 4.46
CA ALA A 141 5.19 -1.04 5.71
C ALA A 141 5.14 -2.47 6.24
N ILE A 142 6.31 -3.01 6.60
CA ILE A 142 6.46 -4.31 7.27
C ILE A 142 6.51 -4.07 8.78
N GLY A 143 5.62 -4.72 9.54
CA GLY A 143 5.52 -4.61 10.98
C GLY A 143 6.60 -5.42 11.69
N VAL A 144 7.47 -4.76 12.45
CA VAL A 144 8.61 -5.37 13.16
C VAL A 144 8.66 -4.92 14.62
N ASP A 145 9.32 -5.73 15.43
CA ASP A 145 9.60 -5.47 16.85
C ASP A 145 10.92 -4.73 17.10
N ASP A 146 11.86 -4.81 16.15
CA ASP A 146 13.18 -4.15 16.19
C ASP A 146 13.51 -3.44 14.87
N LEU A 147 13.17 -2.15 14.78
CA LEU A 147 13.43 -1.35 13.58
C LEU A 147 14.92 -1.33 13.19
N GLN A 148 15.82 -1.14 14.15
CA GLN A 148 17.24 -1.03 13.85
C GLN A 148 17.80 -2.37 13.40
N GLY A 149 17.46 -3.46 14.09
CA GLY A 149 17.91 -4.79 13.74
C GLY A 149 17.47 -5.22 12.33
N TYR A 150 16.22 -4.93 11.95
CA TYR A 150 15.74 -5.21 10.60
C TYR A 150 16.36 -4.29 9.54
N LEU A 151 16.59 -3.01 9.86
CA LEU A 151 17.27 -2.07 8.94
C LEU A 151 18.71 -2.51 8.68
N ASP A 152 19.47 -2.83 9.73
CA ASP A 152 20.85 -3.32 9.63
C ASP A 152 20.91 -4.63 8.84
N LYS A 153 19.96 -5.54 9.09
CA LYS A 153 19.83 -6.78 8.32
C LYS A 153 19.60 -6.48 6.84
N ALA A 154 18.68 -5.58 6.49
CA ALA A 154 18.41 -5.21 5.11
C ALA A 154 19.67 -4.65 4.41
N VAL A 155 20.40 -3.76 5.08
CA VAL A 155 21.67 -3.21 4.57
C VAL A 155 22.73 -4.30 4.39
N SER A 156 22.86 -5.23 5.35
CA SER A 156 23.81 -6.34 5.25
C SER A 156 23.54 -7.28 4.07
N LEU A 157 22.28 -7.32 3.58
CA LEU A 157 21.84 -8.13 2.45
C LEU A 157 21.90 -7.37 1.11
N GLY A 158 22.46 -6.16 1.09
CA GLY A 158 22.65 -5.35 -0.12
C GLY A 158 21.61 -4.25 -0.33
N GLY A 159 20.68 -4.05 0.62
CA GLY A 159 19.82 -2.88 0.64
C GLY A 159 20.56 -1.61 1.06
N THR A 160 19.86 -0.47 1.01
CA THR A 160 20.37 0.84 1.42
C THR A 160 19.40 1.52 2.36
N ALA A 161 19.86 1.92 3.55
CA ALA A 161 19.03 2.71 4.47
C ALA A 161 18.75 4.11 3.89
N LEU A 162 17.47 4.49 3.82
CA LEU A 162 17.01 5.81 3.39
C LEU A 162 16.61 6.69 4.59
N MET A 163 16.06 6.08 5.63
CA MET A 163 15.65 6.74 6.86
C MET A 163 15.98 5.83 8.05
N GLN A 164 16.72 6.37 9.01
CA GLN A 164 17.00 5.69 10.27
C GLN A 164 15.72 5.62 11.13
N PRO A 165 15.63 4.67 12.07
CA PRO A 165 14.48 4.57 12.96
C PRO A 165 14.18 5.90 13.67
N GLY A 166 12.92 6.32 13.62
CA GLY A 166 12.43 7.52 14.30
C GLY A 166 10.94 7.45 14.57
N ASP A 167 10.48 8.21 15.54
CA ASP A 167 9.06 8.24 15.93
C ASP A 167 8.21 8.94 14.88
N ILE A 168 7.03 8.36 14.62
CA ILE A 168 5.98 9.00 13.84
C ILE A 168 5.29 10.01 14.75
N PRO A 169 5.29 11.30 14.39
CA PRO A 169 4.62 12.32 15.18
C PRO A 169 3.15 11.99 15.43
N GLY A 170 2.62 12.33 16.60
CA GLY A 170 1.24 11.99 16.99
C GLY A 170 1.11 10.65 17.73
N GLY A 171 2.22 9.95 17.96
CA GLY A 171 2.22 8.71 18.75
C GLY A 171 1.67 7.51 17.98
N PHE A 172 1.81 7.52 16.64
CA PHE A 172 1.36 6.43 15.76
C PHE A 172 2.35 5.25 15.66
N GLY A 173 3.52 5.37 16.30
CA GLY A 173 4.55 4.34 16.32
C GLY A 173 5.88 4.92 15.88
N SER A 174 6.74 4.07 15.33
CA SER A 174 8.05 4.45 14.82
C SER A 174 8.27 3.82 13.43
N ILE A 175 9.06 4.48 12.60
CA ILE A 175 9.30 4.10 11.21
C ILE A 175 10.80 4.11 10.87
N ALA A 176 11.21 3.22 9.98
CA ALA A 176 12.48 3.28 9.27
C ALA A 176 12.24 2.95 7.79
N ILE A 177 13.11 3.38 6.88
CA ILE A 177 12.90 3.19 5.44
C ILE A 177 14.19 2.75 4.78
N PHE A 178 14.11 1.77 3.88
CA PHE A 178 15.25 1.30 3.09
C PHE A 178 14.85 1.03 1.65
N ASN A 179 15.83 1.01 0.77
CA ASN A 179 15.73 0.40 -0.55
C ASN A 179 16.23 -1.04 -0.49
N ASP A 180 15.49 -1.99 -1.06
CA ASP A 180 15.97 -3.35 -1.27
C ASP A 180 17.10 -3.39 -2.33
N ILE A 181 17.63 -4.58 -2.61
CA ILE A 181 18.71 -4.77 -3.59
C ILE A 181 18.34 -4.39 -5.02
N SER A 182 17.04 -4.35 -5.32
CA SER A 182 16.51 -3.91 -6.62
C SER A 182 16.19 -2.41 -6.62
N GLY A 183 16.32 -1.72 -5.49
CA GLY A 183 15.99 -0.30 -5.35
C GLY A 183 14.53 -0.02 -4.99
N ASN A 184 13.74 -1.03 -4.63
CA ASN A 184 12.36 -0.81 -4.17
C ASN A 184 12.36 -0.20 -2.76
N ARG A 185 11.63 0.90 -2.58
CA ARG A 185 11.47 1.56 -1.29
C ARG A 185 10.48 0.82 -0.40
N ILE A 186 10.91 0.39 0.78
CA ILE A 186 10.11 -0.34 1.76
C ILE A 186 10.22 0.35 3.12
N SER A 187 9.09 0.49 3.80
CA SER A 187 9.04 0.96 5.19
C SER A 187 9.08 -0.22 6.17
N LEU A 188 9.75 -0.02 7.29
CA LEU A 188 9.62 -0.82 8.50
C LEU A 188 8.80 -0.01 9.51
N PHE A 189 7.87 -0.66 10.20
CA PHE A 189 6.99 -0.01 11.16
C PHE A 189 7.01 -0.78 12.48
N ALA A 190 7.12 -0.05 13.59
CA ALA A 190 6.88 -0.58 14.93
C ALA A 190 5.68 0.16 15.54
N PRO A 191 4.69 -0.54 16.11
CA PRO A 191 3.54 0.10 16.73
C PRO A 191 3.98 0.92 17.96
N PRO A 192 3.14 1.87 18.43
CA PRO A 192 3.39 2.60 19.66
C PRO A 192 3.60 1.62 20.83
N VAL A 193 4.61 1.87 21.65
CA VAL A 193 4.73 1.17 22.92
C VAL A 193 3.67 1.73 23.86
N ASN A 194 2.56 1.01 24.01
CA ASN A 194 1.55 1.35 25.00
C ASN A 194 2.16 1.19 26.40
N ASN A 195 2.35 2.30 27.12
CA ASN A 195 2.56 2.30 28.58
C ASN A 195 1.22 2.24 29.31
#